data_AF-A0A2G9NZD7-F1
#
_entry.id   AF-A0A2G9NZD7-F1
#
_cell.length_a   1.000
_cell.length_b   1.000
_cell.length_c   1.000
_cell.angle_alpha   90.00
_cell.angle_beta   90.00
_cell.angle_gamma   90.00
#
_symmetry.space_group_name_H-M   'P 1'
#
loop_
_entity.id
_entity.type
_entity.pdbx_description
1 polymer ?
#
loop_
_entity_poly.entity_id
_entity_poly.type
_entity_poly.pdbx_seq_one_letter_code
_entity_poly.pdbx_strand_id
1 'polypeptide(L)'
;MEQLKVKIAGEIALSDSPGEAMRKWREVFGVSQGELAENFGISVSTISDYESDRRKSPGIGVIRRFVDALFTIDIQKGGELVKRLRESEPEQKFFEAIDFTKSISGREFADAIKAEALTGAKKLEQTQIFGCTVLDSVKIILELPYESFVKIYSTTSQRALLFTNTSTGRSPMVAVRIAPIKPALVCLHGLAPEQVDKLAVKIADAEGIPLLVTKLG
;
A
#
# COMPACT_ATOMS: atom_id res chain seq x y z
N MET A 1 1.38 9.58 -0.30
CA MET A 1 2.01 10.45 0.72
C MET A 1 2.68 9.64 1.81
N GLU A 2 1.99 8.65 2.38
CA GLU A 2 2.54 7.80 3.44
C GLU A 2 3.84 7.05 3.05
N GLN A 3 3.92 6.48 1.85
CA GLN A 3 5.14 5.78 1.42
C GLN A 3 6.39 6.68 1.38
N LEU A 4 6.24 7.93 0.92
CA LEU A 4 7.34 8.89 0.90
C LEU A 4 7.76 9.30 2.33
N LYS A 5 6.79 9.49 3.24
CA LYS A 5 7.09 9.74 4.65
C LYS A 5 7.83 8.57 5.30
N VAL A 6 7.39 7.34 5.03
CA VAL A 6 8.04 6.11 5.52
C VAL A 6 9.47 5.98 4.97
N LYS A 7 9.68 6.30 3.69
CA LYS A 7 11.02 6.31 3.07
C LYS A 7 11.97 7.28 3.77
N ILE A 8 11.52 8.52 3.99
CA ILE A 8 12.32 9.55 4.67
C ILE A 8 12.60 9.16 6.12
N ALA A 9 11.57 8.74 6.86
CA ALA A 9 11.72 8.31 8.25
C ALA A 9 12.64 7.10 8.39
N GLY A 10 12.52 6.14 7.47
CA GLY A 10 13.36 4.94 7.41
C GLY A 10 14.82 5.27 7.11
N GLU A 11 15.08 6.19 6.19
CA GLU A 11 16.44 6.65 5.91
C GLU A 11 17.08 7.31 7.14
N ILE A 12 16.34 8.15 7.85
CA ILE A 12 16.84 8.80 9.08
C ILE A 12 17.09 7.75 10.17
N ALA A 13 16.15 6.83 10.39
CA ALA A 13 16.21 5.85 11.47
C ALA A 13 17.30 4.79 11.28
N LEU A 14 17.63 4.46 10.02
CA LEU A 14 18.64 3.45 9.67
C LEU A 14 20.01 4.06 9.32
N SER A 15 20.15 5.38 9.32
CA SER A 15 21.41 6.06 9.05
C SER A 15 22.40 5.91 10.21
N ASP A 16 23.69 5.72 9.88
CA ASP A 16 24.79 5.82 10.85
C ASP A 16 24.94 7.24 11.42
N SER A 17 24.51 8.24 10.64
CA SER A 17 24.45 9.67 11.00
C SER A 17 23.02 10.20 10.82
N PRO A 18 22.10 9.97 11.78
CA PRO A 18 20.72 10.43 11.67
C PRO A 18 20.58 11.96 11.57
N GLY A 19 21.47 12.70 12.24
CA GLY A 19 21.49 14.17 12.19
C GLY A 19 21.79 14.70 10.79
N GLU A 20 22.81 14.15 10.14
CA GLU A 20 23.12 14.48 8.74
C GLU A 20 21.98 14.10 7.79
N ALA A 21 21.33 12.95 8.00
CA ALA A 21 20.17 12.55 7.20
C ALA A 21 18.98 13.51 7.37
N MET A 22 18.70 13.96 8.60
CA MET A 22 17.70 15.00 8.87
C MET A 22 18.05 16.30 8.17
N ARG A 23 19.31 16.77 8.29
CA ARG A 23 19.78 17.98 7.63
C ARG A 23 19.60 17.91 6.11
N LYS A 24 20.01 16.79 5.50
CA LYS A 24 19.85 16.53 4.07
C LYS A 24 18.39 16.69 3.64
N TRP A 25 17.46 16.03 4.33
CA TRP A 25 16.05 16.10 3.98
C TRP A 25 15.45 17.49 4.21
N ARG A 26 15.86 18.21 5.26
CA ARG A 26 15.47 19.61 5.44
C ARG A 26 15.91 20.49 4.26
N GLU A 27 17.15 20.32 3.81
CA GLU A 27 17.72 21.07 2.68
C GLU A 27 17.06 20.69 1.35
N VAL A 28 16.77 19.41 1.11
CA VAL A 28 16.00 18.94 -0.06
C VAL A 28 14.62 19.57 -0.11
N PHE A 29 13.96 19.73 1.04
CA PHE A 29 12.67 20.41 1.17
C PHE A 29 12.77 21.95 1.11
N GLY A 30 13.98 22.52 1.03
CA GLY A 30 14.17 23.97 1.03
C GLY A 30 13.64 24.64 2.30
N VAL A 31 13.68 23.93 3.43
CA VAL A 31 13.18 24.40 4.73
C VAL A 31 14.35 24.97 5.54
N SER A 32 14.18 26.16 6.09
CA SER A 32 15.15 26.74 7.03
C SER A 32 15.02 26.12 8.42
N GLN A 33 16.07 26.19 9.24
CA GLN A 33 16.00 25.73 10.63
C GLN A 33 14.96 26.52 11.46
N GLY A 34 14.72 27.80 11.12
CA GLY A 34 13.69 28.64 11.75
C GLY A 34 12.27 28.16 11.46
N GLU A 35 11.94 27.96 10.18
CA GLU A 35 10.62 27.46 9.78
C GLU A 35 10.33 26.07 10.36
N LEU A 36 11.35 25.22 10.41
CA LEU A 36 11.26 23.91 11.02
C LEU A 36 11.04 24.03 12.54
N ALA A 37 11.82 24.86 13.23
CA ALA A 37 11.70 25.10 14.67
C ALA A 37 10.29 25.60 15.07
N GLU A 38 9.72 26.52 14.30
CA GLU A 38 8.36 27.03 14.51
C GLU A 38 7.29 25.94 14.37
N ASN A 39 7.32 25.18 13.28
CA ASN A 39 6.37 24.08 13.06
C ASN A 39 6.57 22.91 14.04
N PHE A 40 7.82 22.68 14.41
CA PHE A 40 8.19 21.63 15.35
C PHE A 40 7.93 22.06 16.79
N GLY A 41 7.79 23.35 17.11
CA GLY A 41 7.60 23.83 18.48
C GLY A 41 8.82 23.58 19.39
N ILE A 42 10.02 23.63 18.82
CA ILE A 42 11.29 23.55 19.56
C ILE A 42 12.21 24.68 19.13
N SER A 43 13.27 24.94 19.90
CA SER A 43 14.21 26.00 19.55
C SER A 43 15.07 25.65 18.32
N VAL A 44 15.48 26.68 17.56
CA VAL A 44 16.40 26.57 16.43
C VAL A 44 17.72 25.90 16.83
N SER A 45 18.22 26.19 18.04
CA SER A 45 19.43 25.54 18.57
C SER A 45 19.24 24.03 18.75
N THR A 46 18.05 23.59 19.17
CA THR A 46 17.75 22.15 19.29
C THR A 46 17.73 21.46 17.94
N ILE A 47 17.21 22.11 16.89
CA ILE A 47 17.31 21.59 15.51
C ILE A 47 18.78 21.48 15.09
N SER A 48 19.57 22.53 15.33
CA SER A 48 21.00 22.51 15.01
C SER A 48 21.76 21.41 15.76
N ASP A 49 21.41 21.13 17.01
CA ASP A 49 22.02 20.06 17.81
C ASP A 49 21.70 18.66 17.27
N TYR A 50 20.49 18.45 16.74
CA TYR A 50 20.16 17.23 16.03
C TYR A 50 20.93 17.12 14.73
N GLU A 51 20.93 18.17 13.91
CA GLU A 51 21.59 18.16 12.59
C GLU A 51 23.11 18.06 12.65
N SER A 52 23.73 18.42 13.77
CA SER A 52 25.18 18.29 13.98
C SER A 52 25.57 17.00 14.72
N ASP A 53 24.64 16.04 14.87
CA ASP A 53 24.81 14.79 15.63
C ASP A 53 25.32 14.97 17.07
N ARG A 54 25.14 16.18 17.65
CA ARG A 54 25.39 16.42 19.09
C ARG A 54 24.39 15.64 19.93
N ARG A 55 23.16 15.48 19.42
CA ARG A 55 22.15 14.56 19.95
C ARG A 55 22.08 13.31 19.08
N LYS A 56 22.85 12.30 19.47
CA LYS A 56 22.84 10.99 18.81
C LYS A 56 21.47 10.33 18.93
N SER A 57 21.04 9.68 17.86
CA SER A 57 19.86 8.80 17.82
C SER A 57 18.53 9.50 18.20
N PRO A 58 17.97 10.34 17.32
CA PRO A 58 16.66 10.95 17.55
C PRO A 58 15.59 9.86 17.78
N GLY A 59 14.79 10.02 18.84
CA GLY A 59 13.71 9.08 19.13
C GLY A 59 12.62 9.08 18.06
N ILE A 60 11.84 7.99 17.98
CA ILE A 60 10.81 7.80 16.94
C ILE A 60 9.78 8.95 16.87
N GLY A 61 9.44 9.56 18.02
CA GLY A 61 8.55 10.73 18.07
C GLY A 61 9.16 11.99 17.46
N VAL A 62 10.48 12.16 17.56
CA VAL A 62 11.21 13.28 16.94
C VAL A 62 11.23 13.11 15.42
N ILE A 63 11.54 11.90 14.95
CA ILE A 63 11.56 11.57 13.52
C ILE A 63 10.17 11.79 12.89
N ARG A 64 9.10 11.29 13.54
CA ARG A 64 7.73 11.49 13.05
C ARG A 64 7.39 12.98 12.89
N ARG A 65 7.61 13.77 13.94
CA ARG A 65 7.34 15.22 13.92
C ARG A 65 8.19 15.95 12.87
N PHE A 66 9.42 15.51 12.65
CA PHE A 66 10.32 16.09 11.66
C PHE A 66 9.75 15.91 10.26
N VAL A 67 9.41 14.67 9.92
CA VAL A 67 8.86 14.33 8.60
C VAL A 67 7.51 15.03 8.41
N ASP A 68 6.63 15.04 9.41
CA ASP A 68 5.34 15.72 9.31
C ASP A 68 5.50 17.24 9.13
N ALA A 69 6.45 17.86 9.82
CA ALA A 69 6.75 19.29 9.67
C ALA A 69 7.26 19.64 8.26
N LEU A 70 8.16 18.84 7.69
CA LEU A 70 8.66 19.07 6.32
C LEU A 70 7.52 19.07 5.29
N PHE A 71 6.62 18.09 5.38
CA PHE A 71 5.48 18.00 4.46
C PHE A 71 4.48 19.13 4.69
N THR A 72 4.24 19.52 5.94
CA THR A 72 3.34 20.62 6.27
C THR A 72 3.85 21.93 5.67
N ILE A 73 5.15 22.23 5.82
CA ILE A 73 5.76 23.43 5.27
C ILE A 73 5.75 23.43 3.74
N ASP A 74 6.06 22.30 3.09
CA ASP A 74 5.99 22.19 1.62
C ASP A 74 4.58 22.44 1.11
N ILE A 75 3.56 21.83 1.73
CA ILE A 75 2.15 22.02 1.37
C ILE A 75 1.74 23.49 1.51
N GLN A 76 2.16 24.16 2.59
CA GLN A 76 1.91 25.60 2.78
C GLN A 76 2.58 26.47 1.70
N LYS A 77 3.72 26.03 1.16
CA LYS A 77 4.46 26.69 0.07
C LYS A 77 3.98 26.31 -1.34
N GLY A 78 2.90 25.53 -1.47
CA GLY A 78 2.31 25.14 -2.76
C GLY A 78 2.51 23.67 -3.15
N GLY A 79 3.27 22.90 -2.37
CA GLY A 79 3.39 21.44 -2.45
C GLY A 79 4.17 20.93 -3.66
N GLU A 80 5.02 21.75 -4.27
CA GLU A 80 5.69 21.42 -5.54
C GLU A 80 6.67 20.25 -5.40
N LEU A 81 7.42 20.18 -4.30
CA LEU A 81 8.38 19.10 -4.10
C LEU A 81 7.65 17.78 -3.81
N VAL A 82 6.63 17.79 -2.96
CA VAL A 82 5.82 16.59 -2.71
C VAL A 82 5.14 16.12 -4.01
N LYS A 83 4.67 17.02 -4.88
CA LYS A 83 4.14 16.66 -6.20
C LYS A 83 5.22 16.05 -7.09
N ARG A 84 6.38 16.69 -7.24
CA ARG A 84 7.49 16.20 -8.08
C ARG A 84 8.02 14.84 -7.62
N LEU A 85 8.19 14.64 -6.32
CA LEU A 85 8.61 13.36 -5.74
C LEU A 85 7.56 12.27 -5.98
N ARG A 86 6.27 12.61 -6.00
CA ARG A 86 5.20 11.68 -6.39
C ARG A 86 5.20 11.38 -7.89
N GLU A 87 5.38 12.39 -8.74
CA GLU A 87 5.39 12.23 -10.20
C GLU A 87 6.60 11.41 -10.69
N SER A 88 7.69 11.40 -9.92
CA SER A 88 8.83 10.51 -10.17
C SER A 88 8.51 9.02 -9.91
N GLU A 89 7.44 8.72 -9.18
CA GLU A 89 6.88 7.37 -9.09
C GLU A 89 5.81 7.22 -10.18
N PRO A 90 5.89 6.20 -11.05
CA PRO A 90 4.90 6.01 -12.10
C PRO A 90 3.51 5.86 -11.48
N GLU A 91 2.59 6.76 -11.83
CA GLU A 91 1.22 6.75 -11.33
C GLU A 91 0.58 5.39 -11.60
N GLN A 92 0.20 4.70 -10.52
CA GLN A 92 -0.31 3.33 -10.60
C GLN A 92 -1.80 3.36 -10.99
N LYS A 93 -2.07 3.57 -12.29
CA LYS A 93 -3.43 3.82 -12.82
C LYS A 93 -4.35 2.59 -12.87
N PHE A 94 -3.79 1.39 -12.75
CA PHE A 94 -4.50 0.15 -13.03
C PHE A 94 -5.13 -0.50 -11.79
N PHE A 95 -4.59 -0.20 -10.60
CA PHE A 95 -4.99 -0.82 -9.37
C PHE A 95 -4.63 0.02 -8.16
N GLU A 96 -5.36 -0.21 -7.07
CA GLU A 96 -5.08 0.39 -5.77
C GLU A 96 -4.69 -0.70 -4.78
N ALA A 97 -3.51 -0.56 -4.17
CA ALA A 97 -2.99 -1.47 -3.16
C ALA A 97 -3.14 -0.85 -1.76
N ILE A 98 -3.78 -1.58 -0.86
CA ILE A 98 -3.99 -1.17 0.53
C ILE A 98 -3.28 -2.20 1.42
N ASP A 99 -2.26 -1.77 2.15
CA ASP A 99 -1.54 -2.61 3.10
C ASP A 99 -2.11 -2.43 4.52
N PHE A 100 -2.33 -3.54 5.21
CA PHE A 100 -2.85 -3.55 6.57
C PHE A 100 -1.71 -3.50 7.58
N THR A 101 -1.91 -2.79 8.68
CA THR A 101 -0.92 -2.72 9.78
C THR A 101 -0.78 -4.04 10.54
N LYS A 102 -1.85 -4.85 10.56
CA LYS A 102 -1.89 -6.19 11.14
C LYS A 102 -2.59 -7.12 10.16
N SER A 103 -2.26 -8.40 10.20
CA SER A 103 -3.05 -9.37 9.45
C SER A 103 -4.46 -9.45 9.99
N ILE A 104 -5.40 -9.68 9.08
CA ILE A 104 -6.76 -10.10 9.41
C ILE A 104 -7.01 -11.46 8.78
N SER A 105 -7.93 -12.23 9.36
CA SER A 105 -8.36 -13.49 8.78
C SER A 105 -9.16 -13.26 7.48
N GLY A 106 -9.19 -14.27 6.61
CA GLY A 106 -10.05 -14.27 5.43
C GLY A 106 -11.54 -14.19 5.78
N ARG A 107 -11.93 -14.68 6.98
CA ARG A 107 -13.29 -14.52 7.50
C ARG A 107 -13.60 -13.06 7.80
N GLU A 108 -12.77 -12.40 8.61
CA GLU A 108 -12.95 -10.99 8.95
C GLU A 108 -12.95 -10.11 7.69
N PHE A 109 -12.07 -10.41 6.74
CA PHE A 109 -12.06 -9.73 5.44
C PHE A 109 -13.39 -9.91 4.70
N ALA A 110 -13.87 -11.16 4.54
CA ALA A 110 -15.13 -11.46 3.86
C ALA A 110 -16.32 -10.76 4.53
N ASP A 111 -16.39 -10.77 5.86
CA ASP A 111 -17.45 -10.14 6.63
C ASP A 111 -17.44 -8.62 6.46
N ALA A 112 -16.25 -8.00 6.48
CA ALA A 112 -16.08 -6.56 6.27
C ALA A 112 -16.60 -6.08 4.91
N ILE A 113 -16.44 -6.90 3.86
CA ILE A 113 -16.92 -6.58 2.50
C ILE A 113 -18.26 -7.25 2.16
N LYS A 114 -18.94 -7.85 3.15
CA LYS A 114 -20.19 -8.62 2.99
C LYS A 114 -20.13 -9.64 1.85
N ALA A 115 -19.01 -10.35 1.75
CA ALA A 115 -18.77 -11.31 0.70
C ALA A 115 -19.24 -12.73 1.08
N GLU A 116 -19.72 -13.45 0.07
CA GLU A 116 -20.04 -14.86 0.15
C GLU A 116 -18.90 -15.70 -0.42
N ALA A 117 -18.55 -16.79 0.26
CA ALA A 117 -17.51 -17.70 -0.19
C ALA A 117 -18.08 -18.79 -1.12
N LEU A 118 -17.66 -18.77 -2.38
CA LEU A 118 -17.99 -19.83 -3.35
C LEU A 118 -17.13 -21.07 -3.14
N THR A 119 -15.87 -20.86 -2.75
CA THR A 119 -14.91 -21.94 -2.45
C THR A 119 -14.07 -21.60 -1.23
N GLY A 120 -13.47 -22.61 -0.61
CA GLY A 120 -12.49 -22.39 0.45
C GLY A 120 -13.06 -21.79 1.74
N ALA A 121 -14.37 -21.82 1.97
CA ALA A 121 -15.02 -21.24 3.15
C ALA A 121 -14.42 -21.71 4.49
N LYS A 122 -13.99 -22.98 4.57
CA LYS A 122 -13.33 -23.55 5.76
C LYS A 122 -11.90 -23.05 5.96
N LYS A 123 -11.23 -22.63 4.89
CA LYS A 123 -9.86 -22.11 4.92
C LYS A 123 -9.81 -20.66 5.37
N LEU A 124 -10.90 -19.90 5.23
CA LEU A 124 -10.94 -18.46 5.54
C LEU A 124 -10.46 -18.11 6.95
N GLU A 125 -10.76 -18.92 7.96
CA GLU A 125 -10.27 -18.70 9.34
C GLU A 125 -8.74 -18.80 9.45
N GLN A 126 -8.13 -19.66 8.64
CA GLN A 126 -6.69 -19.93 8.64
C GLN A 126 -5.93 -19.03 7.65
N THR A 127 -6.62 -18.52 6.63
CA THR A 127 -6.06 -17.60 5.64
C THR A 127 -5.78 -16.26 6.29
N GLN A 128 -4.51 -15.88 6.38
CA GLN A 128 -4.08 -14.56 6.86
C GLN A 128 -3.86 -13.60 5.69
N ILE A 129 -4.35 -12.38 5.84
CA ILE A 129 -4.35 -11.34 4.82
C ILE A 129 -3.68 -10.09 5.39
N PHE A 130 -2.62 -9.63 4.72
CA PHE A 130 -1.83 -8.45 5.11
C PHE A 130 -2.19 -7.21 4.29
N GLY A 131 -3.15 -7.32 3.39
CA GLY A 131 -3.61 -6.20 2.58
C GLY A 131 -4.60 -6.65 1.53
N CYS A 132 -5.04 -5.71 0.71
CA CYS A 132 -5.85 -6.02 -0.45
C CYS A 132 -5.45 -5.18 -1.65
N THR A 133 -5.82 -5.63 -2.85
CA THR A 133 -5.59 -4.89 -4.08
C THR A 133 -6.87 -4.87 -4.88
N VAL A 134 -7.36 -3.68 -5.17
CA VAL A 134 -8.53 -3.46 -6.00
C VAL A 134 -8.07 -3.32 -7.44
N LEU A 135 -8.60 -4.19 -8.29
CA LEU A 135 -8.15 -4.42 -9.67
C LEU A 135 -9.32 -4.14 -10.61
N ASP A 136 -9.12 -3.28 -11.61
CA ASP A 136 -10.05 -3.20 -12.73
C ASP A 136 -9.71 -4.31 -13.73
N SER A 137 -10.58 -5.31 -13.84
CA SER A 137 -10.33 -6.49 -14.67
C SER A 137 -10.08 -6.15 -16.14
N VAL A 138 -10.80 -5.15 -16.66
CA VAL A 138 -10.73 -4.76 -18.07
C VAL A 138 -9.44 -4.00 -18.32
N LYS A 139 -9.14 -3.00 -17.48
CA LYS A 139 -7.91 -2.20 -17.63
C LYS A 139 -6.66 -3.04 -17.45
N ILE A 140 -6.64 -3.95 -16.49
CA ILE A 140 -5.47 -4.79 -16.24
C ILE A 140 -5.14 -5.67 -17.44
N ILE A 141 -6.13 -6.34 -18.02
CA ILE A 141 -5.89 -7.25 -19.15
C ILE A 141 -5.43 -6.48 -20.39
N LEU A 142 -5.92 -5.26 -20.60
CA LEU A 142 -5.67 -4.48 -21.81
C LEU A 142 -4.40 -3.63 -21.73
N GLU A 143 -4.08 -3.09 -20.55
CA GLU A 143 -3.14 -1.97 -20.44
C GLU A 143 -1.97 -2.23 -19.47
N LEU A 144 -2.07 -3.20 -18.55
CA LEU A 144 -1.02 -3.43 -17.56
C LEU A 144 0.20 -4.12 -18.20
N PRO A 145 1.38 -3.49 -18.22
CA PRO A 145 2.59 -4.14 -18.72
C PRO A 145 2.98 -5.32 -17.83
N TYR A 146 3.56 -6.35 -18.43
CA TYR A 146 3.93 -7.59 -17.72
C TYR A 146 4.85 -7.32 -16.52
N GLU A 147 5.84 -6.44 -16.67
CA GLU A 147 6.77 -6.02 -15.61
C GLU A 147 6.08 -5.31 -14.44
N SER A 148 4.89 -4.75 -14.66
CA SER A 148 4.10 -4.10 -13.60
C SER A 148 3.11 -5.07 -12.93
N PHE A 149 2.95 -6.30 -13.43
CA PHE A 149 2.06 -7.29 -12.84
C PHE A 149 2.45 -7.66 -11.41
N VAL A 150 3.75 -7.80 -11.13
CA VAL A 150 4.26 -8.13 -9.79
C VAL A 150 3.85 -7.07 -8.76
N LYS A 151 3.69 -5.81 -9.18
CA LYS A 151 3.33 -4.69 -8.30
C LYS A 151 1.93 -4.82 -7.70
N ILE A 152 1.04 -5.63 -8.29
CA ILE A 152 -0.28 -5.96 -7.73
C ILE A 152 -0.13 -6.51 -6.31
N TYR A 153 0.95 -7.23 -6.04
CA TYR A 153 1.19 -7.85 -4.74
C TYR A 153 1.76 -6.90 -3.68
N SER A 154 2.02 -5.62 -3.99
CA SER A 154 2.69 -4.67 -3.08
C SER A 154 3.88 -5.33 -2.38
N THR A 155 3.80 -5.49 -1.06
CA THR A 155 4.86 -6.05 -0.20
C THR A 155 4.78 -7.57 -0.06
N THR A 156 3.59 -8.17 -0.19
CA THR A 156 3.40 -9.62 0.01
C THR A 156 2.22 -10.17 -0.79
N SER A 157 2.37 -11.40 -1.28
CA SER A 157 1.28 -12.13 -1.94
C SER A 157 0.23 -12.66 -0.97
N GLN A 158 0.49 -12.62 0.34
CA GLN A 158 -0.50 -12.94 1.38
C GLN A 158 -1.52 -11.81 1.51
N ARG A 159 -2.28 -11.56 0.44
CA ARG A 159 -3.26 -10.48 0.32
C ARG A 159 -4.46 -10.91 -0.51
N ALA A 160 -5.55 -10.15 -0.41
CA ALA A 160 -6.75 -10.34 -1.20
C ALA A 160 -6.66 -9.59 -2.55
N LEU A 161 -7.02 -10.23 -3.66
CA LEU A 161 -7.23 -9.55 -4.94
C LEU A 161 -8.71 -9.37 -5.20
N LEU A 162 -9.15 -8.12 -5.33
CA LEU A 162 -10.54 -7.74 -5.55
C LEU A 162 -10.68 -7.30 -7.00
N PHE A 163 -11.29 -8.14 -7.82
CA PHE A 163 -11.57 -7.83 -9.22
C PHE A 163 -12.91 -7.10 -9.33
N THR A 164 -12.85 -5.89 -9.87
CA THR A 164 -14.00 -5.06 -10.25
C THR A 164 -14.19 -5.13 -11.76
N ASN A 165 -15.34 -4.64 -12.24
CA ASN A 165 -15.71 -4.63 -13.67
C ASN A 165 -15.59 -6.02 -14.32
N THR A 166 -15.97 -7.06 -13.59
CA THR A 166 -15.87 -8.45 -14.03
C THR A 166 -17.22 -8.98 -14.50
N SER A 167 -17.27 -9.66 -15.65
CA SER A 167 -18.52 -10.25 -16.16
C SER A 167 -18.87 -11.62 -15.54
N THR A 168 -17.90 -12.55 -15.47
CA THR A 168 -18.16 -13.93 -15.01
C THR A 168 -17.10 -14.50 -14.06
N GLY A 169 -15.99 -13.78 -13.83
CA GLY A 169 -14.86 -14.27 -13.03
C GLY A 169 -13.89 -15.20 -13.75
N ARG A 170 -14.22 -15.67 -14.96
CA ARG A 170 -13.35 -16.59 -15.71
C ARG A 170 -11.98 -15.98 -16.03
N SER A 171 -11.96 -14.78 -16.64
CA SER A 171 -10.71 -14.14 -17.06
C SER A 171 -9.77 -13.82 -15.88
N PRO A 172 -10.25 -13.22 -14.76
CA PRO A 172 -9.43 -13.06 -13.56
C PRO A 172 -8.85 -14.36 -13.02
N MET A 173 -9.66 -15.42 -12.93
CA MET A 173 -9.18 -16.70 -12.39
C MET A 173 -8.19 -17.40 -13.31
N VAL A 174 -8.35 -17.29 -14.63
CA VAL A 174 -7.35 -17.77 -15.58
C VAL A 174 -6.03 -17.02 -15.40
N ALA A 175 -6.06 -15.69 -15.24
CA ALA A 175 -4.87 -14.89 -14.96
C ALA A 175 -4.19 -15.32 -13.65
N VAL A 176 -4.97 -15.54 -12.57
CA VAL A 176 -4.45 -16.05 -11.30
C VAL A 176 -3.84 -17.45 -11.46
N ARG A 177 -4.40 -18.32 -12.30
CA ARG A 177 -3.85 -19.66 -12.57
C ARG A 177 -2.47 -19.62 -13.24
N ILE A 178 -2.28 -18.72 -14.21
CA ILE A 178 -1.00 -18.62 -14.94
C ILE A 178 0.05 -17.79 -14.19
N ALA A 179 -0.37 -16.95 -13.24
CA ALA A 179 0.53 -16.13 -12.47
C ALA A 179 1.53 -16.98 -11.65
N PRO A 180 2.82 -16.59 -11.59
CA PRO A 180 3.84 -17.32 -10.82
C PRO A 180 3.62 -17.20 -9.31
N ILE A 181 2.92 -16.15 -8.89
CA ILE A 181 2.63 -15.84 -7.50
C ILE A 181 1.10 -15.90 -7.32
N LYS A 182 0.65 -16.52 -6.22
CA LYS A 182 -0.78 -16.68 -5.91
C LYS A 182 -1.18 -15.78 -4.74
N PRO A 183 -2.37 -15.16 -4.80
CA PRO A 183 -2.90 -14.41 -3.66
C PRO A 183 -3.40 -15.32 -2.55
N ALA A 184 -3.61 -14.75 -1.36
CA ALA A 184 -4.23 -15.45 -0.24
C ALA A 184 -5.71 -15.76 -0.49
N LEU A 185 -6.43 -14.85 -1.16
CA LEU A 185 -7.78 -15.05 -1.64
C LEU A 185 -8.11 -14.16 -2.85
N VAL A 186 -9.18 -14.50 -3.56
CA VAL A 186 -9.73 -13.70 -4.65
C VAL A 186 -11.18 -13.34 -4.33
N CYS A 187 -11.56 -12.09 -4.60
CA CYS A 187 -12.94 -11.63 -4.53
C CYS A 187 -13.38 -11.04 -5.87
N LEU A 188 -14.56 -11.44 -6.34
CA LEU A 188 -15.20 -10.88 -7.52
C LEU A 188 -16.30 -9.91 -7.09
N HIS A 189 -16.11 -8.64 -7.36
CA HIS A 189 -17.06 -7.59 -7.02
C HIS A 189 -18.09 -7.38 -8.14
N GLY A 190 -19.34 -7.15 -7.77
CA GLY A 190 -20.46 -6.89 -8.68
C GLY A 190 -21.15 -8.14 -9.23
N LEU A 191 -20.79 -9.33 -8.75
CA LEU A 191 -21.35 -10.61 -9.20
C LEU A 191 -22.15 -11.30 -8.10
N ALA A 192 -23.26 -11.94 -8.49
CA ALA A 192 -23.94 -12.94 -7.67
C ALA A 192 -23.25 -14.32 -7.81
N PRO A 193 -23.38 -15.20 -6.81
CA PRO A 193 -22.87 -16.58 -6.88
C PRO A 193 -23.22 -17.31 -8.18
N GLU A 194 -24.45 -17.14 -8.68
CA GLU A 194 -24.97 -17.83 -9.85
C GLU A 194 -24.40 -17.30 -11.18
N GLN A 195 -23.85 -16.09 -11.16
CA GLN A 195 -23.23 -15.45 -12.32
C GLN A 195 -21.76 -15.84 -12.49
N VAL A 196 -21.16 -16.46 -11.48
CA VAL A 196 -19.76 -16.88 -11.53
C VAL A 196 -19.61 -18.13 -12.37
N ASP A 197 -18.64 -18.09 -13.28
CA ASP A 197 -18.35 -19.17 -14.19
C ASP A 197 -17.87 -20.42 -13.45
N LYS A 198 -18.41 -21.59 -13.81
CA LYS A 198 -18.01 -22.87 -13.21
C LYS A 198 -16.51 -23.16 -13.36
N LEU A 199 -15.87 -22.67 -14.42
CA LEU A 199 -14.43 -22.81 -14.59
C LEU A 199 -13.66 -21.96 -13.56
N ALA A 200 -14.14 -20.75 -13.24
CA ALA A 200 -13.51 -19.89 -12.24
C ALA A 200 -13.48 -20.57 -10.86
N VAL A 201 -14.60 -21.17 -10.46
CA VAL A 201 -14.73 -21.97 -9.23
C VAL A 201 -13.77 -23.16 -9.24
N LYS A 202 -13.74 -23.94 -10.32
CA LYS A 202 -12.83 -25.09 -10.45
C LYS A 202 -11.35 -24.70 -10.39
N ILE A 203 -10.99 -23.57 -10.98
CA ILE A 203 -9.63 -23.04 -10.90
C ILE A 203 -9.31 -22.69 -9.45
N ALA A 204 -10.20 -21.98 -8.76
CA ALA A 204 -10.00 -21.60 -7.36
C ALA A 204 -9.78 -22.83 -6.46
N ASP A 205 -10.59 -23.88 -6.62
CA ASP A 205 -10.44 -25.14 -5.88
C ASP A 205 -9.11 -25.85 -6.21
N ALA A 206 -8.74 -25.93 -7.50
CA ALA A 206 -7.51 -26.58 -7.93
C ALA A 206 -6.25 -25.87 -7.42
N GLU A 207 -6.27 -24.54 -7.38
CA GLU A 207 -5.18 -23.72 -6.80
C GLU A 207 -5.26 -23.66 -5.27
N GLY A 208 -6.36 -24.12 -4.68
CA GLY A 208 -6.60 -24.07 -3.24
C GLY A 208 -6.85 -22.67 -2.69
N ILE A 209 -7.25 -21.72 -3.54
CA ILE A 209 -7.48 -20.31 -3.22
C ILE A 209 -8.97 -20.09 -2.90
N PRO A 210 -9.33 -19.49 -1.75
CA PRO A 210 -10.71 -19.09 -1.49
C PRO A 210 -11.19 -18.07 -2.53
N LEU A 211 -12.33 -18.37 -3.16
CA LEU A 211 -13.02 -17.46 -4.09
C LEU A 211 -14.26 -16.90 -3.44
N LEU A 212 -14.32 -15.58 -3.37
CA LEU A 212 -15.41 -14.81 -2.78
C LEU A 212 -16.17 -14.02 -3.85
N VAL A 213 -17.41 -13.68 -3.56
CA VAL A 213 -18.21 -12.73 -4.35
C VAL A 213 -18.83 -11.68 -3.44
N THR A 214 -18.94 -10.44 -3.90
CA THR A 214 -19.65 -9.38 -3.18
C THR A 214 -20.42 -8.48 -4.13
N LYS A 215 -21.54 -7.92 -3.65
CA LYS A 215 -22.34 -6.88 -4.31
C LYS A 215 -22.28 -5.54 -3.57
N LEU A 216 -21.43 -5.41 -2.57
CA LEU A 216 -21.27 -4.18 -1.81
C LEU A 216 -20.80 -3.07 -2.75
N GLY A 217 -21.56 -1.97 -2.86
CA GLY A 217 -21.26 -0.79 -3.67
C GLY A 217 -20.70 0.37 -2.84
#